data_AF-A0A8K0NW70-F1
#
_entry.id   AF-A0A8K0NW70-F1
#
_cell.length_a   1.000
_cell.length_b   1.000
_cell.length_c   1.000
_cell.angle_alpha   90.00
_cell.angle_beta   90.00
_cell.angle_gamma   90.00
#
_symmetry.space_group_name_H-M   'P 1'
#
loop_
_entity.id
_entity.type
_entity.pdbx_description
1 polymer ?
#
loop_
_entity_poly.entity_id
_entity_poly.type
_entity_poly.pdbx_seq_one_letter_code
_entity_poly.pdbx_strand_id
1 'polypeptide(L)'
;MEVDEPGKSVMASSGTVGSVSVSLHPLVIMNISEHWTRIRAQKGTSHQVFGALIGKQKGRKIEIMNSFELLYNVIAGDIIIDRDYYSTKEEQFKQVFSDLDFLGWYTTGDAPDDVDIKIHKQICEINESPVFLKMNPQARHTDLPVTLYESVIDLVGGEATMLFVELHYTLATEEAERIGVDHVARMSSNEAGESSLVAEHLQAQHSAIKMLHSRVRLVLQYVQAVQSGELPTNHEQCNDVGLMTYLGMITKGCNDINQFVNKFNILYDRQGMGRRMRGLFF
;
A
#
# COMPACT_ATOMS: atom_id res chain seq x y z
N MET A 1 -16.26 -32.99 28.50
CA MET A 1 -16.57 -31.85 27.61
C MET A 1 -15.87 -30.66 28.22
N GLU A 2 -14.61 -30.48 27.82
CA GLU A 2 -13.90 -29.23 28.11
C GLU A 2 -14.57 -28.14 27.27
N VAL A 3 -15.05 -27.12 27.95
CA VAL A 3 -15.67 -25.96 27.34
C VAL A 3 -14.50 -25.10 26.86
N ASP A 4 -14.34 -24.98 25.54
CA ASP A 4 -13.44 -24.02 24.90
C ASP A 4 -13.69 -22.65 25.52
N GLU A 5 -12.70 -22.09 26.22
CA GLU A 5 -12.74 -20.69 26.60
C GLU A 5 -12.82 -19.86 25.31
N PRO A 6 -13.70 -18.86 25.21
CA PRO A 6 -13.78 -18.03 24.03
C PRO A 6 -12.43 -17.33 23.86
N GLY A 7 -11.66 -17.75 22.84
CA GLY A 7 -10.32 -17.27 22.58
C GLY A 7 -10.25 -15.75 22.72
N LYS A 8 -9.38 -15.28 23.62
CA LYS A 8 -9.20 -13.86 23.91
C LYS A 8 -8.85 -13.16 22.59
N SER A 9 -9.79 -12.39 22.06
CA SER A 9 -9.58 -11.73 20.77
C SER A 9 -8.47 -10.69 20.94
N VAL A 10 -7.45 -10.78 20.10
CA VAL A 10 -6.35 -9.80 20.04
C VAL A 10 -6.70 -8.56 19.22
N MET A 11 -7.92 -8.52 18.66
CA MET A 11 -8.42 -7.43 17.84
C MET A 11 -9.30 -6.51 18.68
N ALA A 12 -9.19 -5.21 18.41
CA ALA A 12 -10.09 -4.22 18.99
C ALA A 12 -11.51 -4.35 18.42
N SER A 13 -12.48 -3.74 19.10
CA SER A 13 -13.88 -3.75 18.65
C SER A 13 -14.01 -3.18 17.23
N SER A 14 -14.91 -3.71 16.40
CA SER A 14 -15.04 -3.28 15.00
C SER A 14 -15.40 -1.80 14.78
N GLY A 15 -15.71 -1.06 15.85
CA GLY A 15 -15.97 0.39 15.80
C GLY A 15 -14.72 1.27 15.99
N THR A 16 -13.58 0.71 16.41
CA THR A 16 -12.32 1.48 16.54
C THR A 16 -11.68 1.64 15.17
N VAL A 17 -11.43 2.88 14.78
CA VAL A 17 -10.84 3.22 13.48
C VAL A 17 -9.40 3.66 13.66
N GLY A 18 -8.55 3.22 12.74
CA GLY A 18 -7.15 3.60 12.65
C GLY A 18 -6.91 5.12 12.74
N SER A 19 -5.92 5.52 13.52
CA SER A 19 -5.57 6.93 13.75
C SER A 19 -4.64 7.52 12.68
N VAL A 20 -3.93 6.66 11.95
CA VAL A 20 -2.90 7.00 10.96
C VAL A 20 -3.23 6.51 9.56
N SER A 21 -2.70 7.20 8.55
CA SER A 21 -2.76 6.77 7.15
C SER A 21 -1.42 6.23 6.70
N VAL A 22 -1.43 5.04 6.09
CA VAL A 22 -0.20 4.35 5.69
C VAL A 22 -0.05 4.34 4.17
N SER A 23 1.13 4.69 3.71
CA SER A 23 1.59 4.55 2.33
C SER A 23 2.67 3.48 2.31
N LEU A 24 2.42 2.36 1.64
CA LEU A 24 3.28 1.19 1.60
C LEU A 24 3.97 1.09 0.23
N HIS A 25 5.30 1.02 0.23
CA HIS A 25 6.09 0.83 -0.98
C HIS A 25 6.16 -0.67 -1.37
N PRO A 26 5.94 -1.05 -2.64
CA PRO A 26 6.05 -2.43 -3.10
C PRO A 26 7.38 -3.13 -2.77
N LEU A 27 8.49 -2.39 -2.68
CA LEU A 27 9.79 -2.92 -2.29
C LEU A 27 9.73 -3.66 -0.94
N VAL A 28 8.94 -3.15 0.01
CA VAL A 28 8.73 -3.78 1.32
C VAL A 28 8.08 -5.16 1.14
N ILE A 29 7.05 -5.26 0.31
CA ILE A 29 6.33 -6.52 0.05
C ILE A 29 7.28 -7.53 -0.60
N MET A 30 8.11 -7.07 -1.54
CA MET A 30 9.12 -7.90 -2.20
C MET A 30 10.16 -8.40 -1.21
N ASN A 31 10.67 -7.55 -0.32
CA ASN A 31 11.62 -7.93 0.73
C ASN A 31 11.05 -8.98 1.68
N ILE A 32 9.80 -8.82 2.13
CA ILE A 32 9.14 -9.79 3.03
C ILE A 32 8.94 -11.14 2.31
N SER A 33 8.51 -11.10 1.05
CA SER A 33 8.31 -12.29 0.22
C SER A 33 9.62 -13.03 -0.04
N GLU A 34 10.69 -12.30 -0.33
CA GLU A 34 12.04 -12.84 -0.51
C GLU A 34 12.56 -13.44 0.80
N HIS A 35 12.46 -12.73 1.92
CA HIS A 35 12.89 -13.21 3.24
C HIS A 35 12.18 -14.52 3.60
N TRP A 36 10.86 -14.57 3.47
CA TRP A 36 10.11 -15.80 3.75
C TRP A 36 10.49 -16.95 2.83
N THR A 37 10.62 -16.69 1.53
CA THR A 37 10.96 -17.71 0.53
C THR A 37 12.36 -18.27 0.75
N ARG A 38 13.34 -17.41 1.09
CA ARG A 38 14.72 -17.81 1.42
C ARG A 38 14.75 -18.73 2.64
N ILE A 39 14.12 -18.33 3.73
CA ILE A 39 14.11 -19.13 4.97
C ILE A 39 13.40 -20.47 4.76
N ARG A 40 12.28 -20.47 4.04
CA ARG A 40 11.56 -21.69 3.67
C ARG A 40 12.43 -22.64 2.84
N ALA A 41 13.18 -22.11 1.86
CA ALA A 41 14.08 -22.91 1.04
C ALA A 41 15.24 -23.52 1.84
N GLN A 42 15.80 -22.76 2.80
CA GLN A 42 16.91 -23.22 3.64
C GLN A 42 16.49 -24.29 4.66
N LYS A 43 15.32 -24.13 5.30
CA LYS A 43 14.86 -25.01 6.38
C LYS A 43 13.91 -26.12 5.90
N GLY A 44 13.45 -26.07 4.66
CA GLY A 44 12.51 -27.05 4.07
C GLY A 44 11.09 -27.00 4.63
N THR A 45 10.80 -26.13 5.59
CA THR A 45 9.51 -25.97 6.27
C THR A 45 9.16 -24.49 6.39
N SER A 46 7.86 -24.18 6.34
CA SER A 46 7.37 -22.81 6.52
C SER A 46 7.67 -22.33 7.95
N HIS A 47 8.39 -21.22 8.05
CA HIS A 47 8.68 -20.56 9.32
C HIS A 47 8.17 -19.12 9.28
N GLN A 48 7.74 -18.61 10.43
CA GLN A 48 7.50 -17.19 10.60
C GLN A 48 8.84 -16.45 10.52
N VAL A 49 8.82 -15.33 9.81
CA VAL A 49 9.96 -14.43 9.68
C VAL A 49 9.61 -13.10 10.30
N PHE A 50 10.58 -12.42 10.90
CA PHE A 50 10.38 -11.14 11.57
C PHE A 50 11.33 -10.11 10.99
N GLY A 51 10.87 -8.86 10.89
CA GLY A 51 11.74 -7.79 10.47
C GLY A 51 11.22 -6.41 10.82
N ALA A 52 12.09 -5.42 10.62
CA ALA A 52 11.83 -4.02 10.87
C ALA A 52 11.31 -3.33 9.61
N LEU A 53 10.45 -2.34 9.82
CA LEU A 53 9.91 -1.44 8.80
C LEU A 53 10.51 -0.06 9.02
N ILE A 54 11.06 0.52 7.96
CA ILE A 54 11.66 1.85 7.99
C ILE A 54 11.06 2.75 6.91
N GLY A 55 11.04 4.04 7.19
CA GLY A 55 10.42 5.00 6.29
C GLY A 55 10.36 6.40 6.89
N LYS A 56 9.38 7.18 6.44
CA LYS A 56 9.20 8.57 6.87
C LYS A 56 7.85 8.75 7.51
N GLN A 57 7.81 9.52 8.60
CA GLN A 57 6.57 9.94 9.23
C GLN A 57 6.42 11.46 9.13
N LYS A 58 5.28 11.91 8.61
CA LYS A 58 4.90 13.33 8.57
C LYS A 58 3.54 13.51 9.24
N GLY A 59 3.57 13.81 10.53
CA GLY A 59 2.36 13.86 11.36
C GLY A 59 1.70 12.49 11.42
N ARG A 60 0.45 12.41 10.93
CA ARG A 60 -0.35 11.16 10.89
C ARG A 60 -0.21 10.36 9.59
N LYS A 61 0.60 10.84 8.64
CA LYS A 61 0.91 10.11 7.41
C LYS A 61 2.22 9.37 7.58
N ILE A 62 2.16 8.06 7.50
CA ILE A 62 3.30 7.15 7.59
C ILE A 62 3.60 6.62 6.20
N GLU A 63 4.84 6.75 5.76
CA GLU A 63 5.31 6.24 4.48
C GLU A 63 6.38 5.18 4.73
N ILE A 64 6.00 3.91 4.55
CA ILE A 64 6.87 2.75 4.73
C ILE A 64 7.58 2.49 3.41
N MET A 65 8.90 2.71 3.39
CA MET A 65 9.70 2.72 2.17
C MET A 65 10.57 1.48 2.02
N ASN A 66 11.09 0.95 3.13
CA ASN A 66 12.01 -0.18 3.10
C ASN A 66 11.86 -1.03 4.38
N SER A 67 12.54 -2.18 4.40
CA SER A 67 12.46 -3.14 5.49
C SER A 67 13.73 -3.98 5.57
N PHE A 68 14.07 -4.46 6.76
CA PHE A 68 15.19 -5.39 6.96
C PHE A 68 14.82 -6.51 7.93
N GLU A 69 15.53 -7.64 7.85
CA GLU A 69 15.30 -8.81 8.71
C GLU A 69 15.79 -8.55 10.16
N LEU A 70 15.05 -9.09 11.13
CA LEU A 70 15.44 -9.08 12.53
C LEU A 70 15.87 -10.47 12.97
N LEU A 71 16.87 -10.53 13.83
CA LEU A 71 17.22 -11.74 14.55
C LEU A 71 16.37 -11.89 15.81
N TYR A 72 16.06 -13.13 16.14
CA TYR A 72 15.31 -13.48 17.33
C TYR A 72 15.85 -14.77 17.92
N ASN A 73 15.66 -14.91 19.23
CA ASN A 73 15.95 -16.11 19.99
C ASN A 73 14.65 -16.66 20.57
N VAL A 74 14.54 -17.99 20.63
CA VAL A 74 13.41 -18.65 21.30
C VAL A 74 13.86 -19.05 22.69
N ILE A 75 13.39 -18.36 23.72
CA ILE A 75 13.71 -18.61 25.12
C ILE A 75 12.44 -19.05 25.83
N ALA A 76 12.46 -20.25 26.42
CA ALA A 76 11.29 -20.83 27.11
C ALA A 76 9.98 -20.87 26.26
N GLY A 77 10.12 -20.92 24.93
CA GLY A 77 8.98 -20.92 24.00
C GLY A 77 8.51 -19.53 23.55
N ASP A 78 9.03 -18.46 24.15
CA ASP A 78 8.75 -17.09 23.73
C ASP A 78 9.80 -16.58 22.74
N ILE A 79 9.35 -15.81 21.76
CA ILE A 79 10.18 -15.17 20.74
C ILE A 79 10.71 -13.84 21.30
N ILE A 80 12.02 -13.73 21.46
CA ILE A 80 12.70 -12.54 21.96
C ILE A 80 13.52 -11.91 20.84
N ILE A 81 13.23 -10.65 20.51
CA ILE A 81 13.96 -9.91 19.46
C ILE A 81 15.35 -9.53 19.99
N ASP A 82 16.37 -9.77 19.16
CA ASP A 82 17.75 -9.39 19.48
C ASP A 82 17.95 -7.88 19.30
N ARG A 83 18.02 -7.16 20.43
CA ARG A 83 18.17 -5.71 20.46
C ARG A 83 19.56 -5.24 20.03
N ASP A 84 20.60 -6.01 20.35
CA ASP A 84 21.97 -5.65 19.99
C ASP A 84 22.15 -5.74 18.47
N TYR A 85 21.56 -6.77 17.86
CA TYR A 85 21.49 -6.89 16.41
C TYR A 85 20.70 -5.74 15.78
N TYR A 86 19.53 -5.41 16.34
CA TYR A 86 18.72 -4.27 15.87
C TYR A 86 19.52 -2.97 15.90
N SER A 87 20.13 -2.60 17.03
CA SER A 87 20.89 -1.35 17.16
C SER A 87 22.06 -1.29 16.17
N THR A 88 22.80 -2.39 16.02
CA THR A 88 23.90 -2.47 15.04
C THR A 88 23.38 -2.27 13.60
N LYS A 89 22.24 -2.87 13.26
CA LYS A 89 21.62 -2.72 11.94
C LYS A 89 21.07 -1.31 11.71
N GLU A 90 20.41 -0.74 12.70
CA GLU A 90 19.88 0.62 12.64
C GLU A 90 20.99 1.63 12.36
N GLU A 91 22.12 1.54 13.05
CA GLU A 91 23.28 2.40 12.81
C GLU A 91 23.80 2.28 11.36
N GLN A 92 23.90 1.07 10.82
CA GLN A 92 24.31 0.83 9.43
C GLN A 92 23.32 1.44 8.44
N PHE A 93 22.01 1.28 8.68
CA PHE A 93 20.99 1.85 7.81
C PHE A 93 20.98 3.37 7.88
N LYS A 94 21.16 3.97 9.06
CA LYS A 94 21.26 5.42 9.23
C LYS A 94 22.46 6.06 8.52
N GLN A 95 23.52 5.30 8.23
CA GLN A 95 24.66 5.79 7.44
C GLN A 95 24.29 6.02 5.97
N VAL A 96 23.40 5.18 5.41
CA VAL A 96 23.00 5.23 3.99
C VAL A 96 21.68 6.00 3.81
N PHE A 97 20.77 5.82 4.76
CA PHE A 97 19.40 6.34 4.78
C PHE A 97 19.17 7.13 6.08
N SER A 98 19.87 8.25 6.24
CA SER A 98 19.85 9.05 7.47
C SER A 98 18.47 9.68 7.76
N ASP A 99 17.66 9.83 6.72
CA ASP A 99 16.33 10.44 6.74
C ASP A 99 15.19 9.43 6.93
N LEU A 100 15.50 8.13 7.08
CA LEU A 100 14.51 7.09 7.36
C LEU A 100 14.55 6.70 8.84
N ASP A 101 13.40 6.67 9.48
CA ASP A 101 13.22 6.27 10.87
C ASP A 101 12.59 4.89 10.96
N PHE A 102 12.75 4.25 12.12
CA PHE A 102 12.05 3.01 12.44
C PHE A 102 10.57 3.29 12.68
N LEU A 103 9.71 2.66 11.88
CA LEU A 103 8.26 2.88 11.91
C LEU A 103 7.48 1.73 12.53
N GLY A 104 8.07 0.53 12.58
CA GLY A 104 7.34 -0.66 12.97
C GLY A 104 8.01 -1.94 12.57
N TRP A 105 7.23 -3.01 12.49
CA TRP A 105 7.74 -4.35 12.21
C TRP A 105 6.77 -5.17 11.38
N TYR A 106 7.29 -6.22 10.77
CA TYR A 106 6.50 -7.17 10.01
C TYR A 106 6.69 -8.60 10.49
N THR A 107 5.68 -9.41 10.23
CA THR A 107 5.77 -10.87 10.30
C THR A 107 4.97 -11.54 9.19
N THR A 108 5.09 -12.86 9.09
CA THR A 108 4.29 -13.68 8.19
C THR A 108 3.30 -14.57 8.93
N GLY A 109 2.11 -14.72 8.38
CA GLY A 109 1.04 -15.55 8.94
C GLY A 109 -0.34 -15.11 8.49
N ASP A 110 -1.36 -15.70 9.09
CA ASP A 110 -2.77 -15.36 8.85
C ASP A 110 -3.19 -14.14 9.71
N ALA A 111 -4.18 -14.28 10.58
CA ALA A 111 -4.63 -13.23 11.48
C ALA A 111 -3.63 -12.98 12.63
N PRO A 112 -3.64 -11.79 13.26
CA PRO A 112 -2.87 -11.53 14.47
C PRO A 112 -3.18 -12.53 15.58
N ASP A 113 -2.15 -12.90 16.36
CA ASP A 113 -2.25 -13.83 17.48
C ASP A 113 -1.60 -13.28 18.77
N ASP A 114 -1.66 -14.05 19.87
CA ASP A 114 -1.08 -13.64 21.16
C ASP A 114 0.46 -13.54 21.12
N VAL A 115 1.12 -14.29 20.24
CA VAL A 115 2.57 -14.22 20.05
C VAL A 115 2.93 -12.88 19.45
N ASP A 116 2.14 -12.39 18.50
CA ASP A 116 2.31 -11.06 17.92
C ASP A 116 2.18 -9.96 18.97
N ILE A 117 1.22 -10.05 19.92
CA ILE A 117 1.10 -9.07 21.01
C ILE A 117 2.38 -9.06 21.86
N LYS A 118 2.93 -10.23 22.21
CA LYS A 118 4.15 -10.32 23.02
C LYS A 118 5.34 -9.67 22.32
N ILE A 119 5.49 -9.89 21.01
CA ILE A 119 6.55 -9.28 20.20
C ILE A 119 6.30 -7.78 20.05
N HIS A 120 5.06 -7.37 19.79
CA HIS A 120 4.69 -5.97 19.66
C HIS A 120 5.04 -5.18 20.93
N LYS A 121 4.77 -5.73 22.12
CA LYS A 121 5.17 -5.13 23.40
C LYS A 121 6.69 -4.92 23.52
N GLN A 122 7.50 -5.86 23.05
CA GLN A 122 8.96 -5.70 23.04
C GLN A 122 9.41 -4.57 22.12
N ILE A 123 8.70 -4.36 21.01
CA ILE A 123 8.99 -3.33 20.00
C ILE A 123 8.46 -1.96 20.43
N CYS A 124 7.40 -1.91 21.23
CA CYS A 124 6.94 -0.68 21.88
C CYS A 124 8.00 -0.03 22.79
N GLU A 125 8.98 -0.79 23.26
CA GLU A 125 10.12 -0.24 24.01
C GLU A 125 11.14 0.49 23.12
N ILE A 126 11.10 0.24 21.80
CA ILE A 126 11.97 0.90 20.81
C ILE A 126 11.25 2.12 20.21
N ASN A 127 9.97 1.97 19.85
CA ASN A 127 9.13 3.03 19.30
C ASN A 127 7.78 2.99 20.01
N GLU A 128 7.33 4.13 20.55
CA GLU A 128 6.10 4.25 21.34
C GLU A 128 4.83 3.86 20.56
N SER A 129 4.82 4.03 19.24
CA SER A 129 3.66 3.72 18.39
C SER A 129 4.09 3.00 17.10
N PRO A 130 4.54 1.74 17.19
CA PRO A 130 5.03 1.01 16.02
C PRO A 130 3.86 0.46 15.21
N VAL A 131 3.98 0.53 13.88
CA VAL A 131 3.05 -0.12 12.96
C VAL A 131 3.37 -1.61 12.87
N PHE A 132 2.34 -2.45 12.84
CA PHE A 132 2.49 -3.89 12.66
C PHE A 132 1.97 -4.33 11.30
N LEU A 133 2.81 -4.99 10.49
CA LEU A 133 2.44 -5.53 9.18
C LEU A 133 2.43 -7.06 9.23
N LYS A 134 1.31 -7.68 8.87
CA LYS A 134 1.22 -9.14 8.71
C LYS A 134 0.96 -9.51 7.26
N MET A 135 1.83 -10.34 6.69
CA MET A 135 1.72 -10.82 5.31
C MET A 135 1.46 -12.32 5.28
N ASN A 136 0.47 -12.75 4.48
CA ASN A 136 0.21 -14.17 4.25
C ASN A 136 0.76 -14.62 2.88
N PRO A 137 1.97 -15.21 2.81
CA PRO A 137 2.54 -15.69 1.55
C PRO A 137 1.81 -16.90 0.96
N GLN A 138 0.88 -17.52 1.70
CA GLN A 138 0.13 -18.71 1.28
C GLN A 138 -1.34 -18.41 0.98
N ALA A 139 -1.74 -17.14 1.02
CA ALA A 139 -3.11 -16.72 0.75
C ALA A 139 -3.58 -17.17 -0.64
N ARG A 140 -4.85 -17.57 -0.71
CA ARG A 140 -5.49 -18.07 -1.95
C ARG A 140 -6.56 -17.14 -2.52
N HIS A 141 -6.72 -15.95 -1.94
CA HIS A 141 -7.68 -14.95 -2.41
C HIS A 141 -7.03 -13.99 -3.42
N THR A 142 -7.87 -13.26 -4.17
CA THR A 142 -7.44 -12.35 -5.23
C THR A 142 -6.81 -11.06 -4.75
N ASP A 143 -7.02 -10.70 -3.48
CA ASP A 143 -6.52 -9.45 -2.91
C ASP A 143 -5.08 -9.62 -2.39
N LEU A 144 -4.36 -8.50 -2.32
CA LEU A 144 -3.00 -8.46 -1.81
C LEU A 144 -3.00 -8.92 -0.34
N PRO A 145 -2.26 -10.00 0.02
CA PRO A 145 -2.34 -10.62 1.35
C PRO A 145 -1.46 -9.89 2.37
N VAL A 146 -1.64 -8.57 2.47
CA VAL A 146 -0.93 -7.68 3.39
C VAL A 146 -1.96 -6.92 4.19
N THR A 147 -1.85 -7.03 5.51
CA THR A 147 -2.68 -6.31 6.48
C THR A 147 -1.76 -5.52 7.40
N LEU A 148 -2.20 -4.31 7.76
CA LEU A 148 -1.48 -3.39 8.63
C LEU A 148 -2.32 -3.11 9.85
N TYR A 149 -1.68 -2.94 10.99
CA TYR A 149 -2.33 -2.73 12.28
C TYR A 149 -1.59 -1.66 13.08
N GLU A 150 -2.34 -0.90 13.87
CA GLU A 150 -1.82 -0.15 15.01
C GLU A 150 -2.26 -0.83 16.30
N SER A 151 -1.55 -0.56 17.40
CA SER A 151 -1.96 -1.04 18.73
C SER A 151 -2.74 0.03 19.48
N VAL A 152 -3.76 -0.40 20.18
CA VAL A 152 -4.54 0.41 21.14
C VAL A 152 -4.61 -0.32 22.46
N ILE A 153 -4.65 0.44 23.56
CA ILE A 153 -4.84 -0.12 24.90
C ILE A 153 -6.31 0.11 25.26
N ASP A 154 -7.06 -0.97 25.44
CA ASP A 154 -8.47 -0.95 25.81
C ASP A 154 -8.74 -1.84 27.03
N LEU A 155 -9.83 -1.57 27.73
CA LEU A 155 -10.26 -2.28 28.93
C LEU A 155 -11.13 -3.47 28.56
N VAL A 156 -10.53 -4.66 28.49
CA VAL A 156 -11.26 -5.92 28.27
C VAL A 156 -11.40 -6.64 29.60
N GLY A 157 -12.63 -6.79 30.09
CA GLY A 157 -12.89 -7.49 31.35
C GLY A 157 -12.33 -6.78 32.60
N GLY A 158 -12.08 -5.46 32.51
CA GLY A 158 -11.52 -4.67 33.61
C GLY A 158 -9.99 -4.66 33.68
N GLU A 159 -9.31 -5.36 32.77
CA GLU A 159 -7.85 -5.32 32.63
C GLU A 159 -7.45 -4.49 31.40
N ALA A 160 -6.38 -3.69 31.53
CA ALA A 160 -5.81 -2.97 30.40
C ALA A 160 -5.10 -3.95 29.47
N THR A 161 -5.67 -4.17 28.29
CA THR A 161 -5.18 -5.11 27.28
C THR A 161 -4.80 -4.37 26.00
N MET A 162 -3.67 -4.76 25.42
CA MET A 162 -3.24 -4.28 24.12
C MET A 162 -3.96 -5.06 23.03
N LEU A 163 -4.58 -4.36 22.09
CA LEU A 163 -5.34 -4.92 20.97
C LEU A 163 -4.88 -4.28 19.66
N PHE A 164 -5.10 -4.99 18.55
CA PHE A 164 -4.80 -4.49 17.21
C PHE A 164 -6.03 -3.89 16.54
N VAL A 165 -5.82 -2.75 15.88
CA VAL A 165 -6.80 -2.09 15.00
C VAL A 165 -6.25 -2.14 13.59
N GLU A 166 -7.03 -2.66 12.65
CA GLU A 166 -6.63 -2.70 11.24
C GLU A 166 -6.56 -1.29 10.64
N LEU A 167 -5.48 -1.04 9.90
CA LEU A 167 -5.20 0.21 9.22
C LEU A 167 -5.45 0.09 7.73
N HIS A 168 -6.10 1.10 7.16
CA HIS A 168 -6.13 1.27 5.72
C HIS A 168 -4.79 1.80 5.20
N TYR A 169 -4.31 1.19 4.12
CA TYR A 169 -3.11 1.63 3.44
C TYR A 169 -3.35 1.89 1.96
N THR A 170 -2.44 2.67 1.39
CA THR A 170 -2.34 2.94 -0.04
C THR A 170 -0.99 2.43 -0.52
N LEU A 171 -0.91 1.94 -1.75
CA LEU A 171 0.37 1.66 -2.37
C LEU A 171 0.97 2.98 -2.86
N ALA A 172 2.11 3.35 -2.31
CA ALA A 172 2.91 4.45 -2.81
C ALA A 172 4.03 3.87 -3.66
N THR A 173 4.29 4.47 -4.81
CA THR A 173 5.40 4.06 -5.67
C THR A 173 6.16 5.29 -6.11
N GLU A 174 7.47 5.27 -5.92
CA GLU A 174 8.33 6.20 -6.65
C GLU A 174 8.34 5.83 -8.14
N GLU A 175 8.59 6.77 -9.04
CA GLU A 175 8.58 6.51 -10.49
C GLU A 175 9.60 5.43 -10.89
N ALA A 176 10.79 5.45 -10.29
CA ALA A 176 11.81 4.42 -10.51
C ALA A 176 11.35 3.04 -10.02
N GLU A 177 10.73 2.98 -8.84
CA GLU A 177 10.19 1.75 -8.28
C GLU A 177 9.03 1.21 -9.15
N ARG A 178 8.13 2.08 -9.61
CA ARG A 178 7.02 1.74 -10.49
C ARG A 178 7.51 1.09 -11.77
N ILE A 179 8.55 1.66 -12.41
CA ILE A 179 9.17 1.10 -13.61
C ILE A 179 9.79 -0.28 -13.31
N GLY A 180 10.51 -0.41 -12.19
CA GLY A 180 11.13 -1.67 -11.79
C GLY A 180 10.11 -2.79 -11.53
N VAL A 181 9.06 -2.49 -10.78
CA VAL A 181 7.96 -3.43 -10.47
C VAL A 181 7.24 -3.84 -11.75
N ASP A 182 6.93 -2.89 -12.64
CA ASP A 182 6.29 -3.16 -13.92
C ASP A 182 7.14 -4.07 -14.81
N HIS A 183 8.46 -3.85 -14.85
CA HIS A 183 9.37 -4.71 -15.61
C HIS A 183 9.41 -6.14 -15.07
N VAL A 184 9.55 -6.32 -13.75
CA VAL A 184 9.55 -7.64 -13.09
C VAL A 184 8.22 -8.38 -13.34
N ALA A 185 7.09 -7.66 -13.29
CA ALA A 185 5.78 -8.23 -13.58
C ALA A 185 5.67 -8.73 -15.03
N ARG A 186 6.22 -8.00 -16.01
CA ARG A 186 6.23 -8.41 -17.43
C ARG A 186 7.14 -9.61 -17.70
N MET A 187 8.33 -9.66 -17.09
CA MET A 187 9.24 -10.80 -17.25
C MET A 187 8.60 -12.12 -16.82
N SER A 188 7.77 -12.07 -15.78
CA SER A 188 6.99 -13.21 -15.28
C SER A 188 5.96 -13.74 -16.30
N SER A 189 5.55 -12.91 -17.27
CA SER A 189 4.57 -13.26 -18.31
C SER A 189 5.17 -13.80 -19.62
N ASN A 190 6.48 -14.07 -19.69
CA ASN A 190 7.15 -14.67 -20.85
C ASN A 190 7.02 -13.91 -22.18
N GLU A 191 6.85 -12.59 -22.15
CA GLU A 191 6.95 -11.74 -23.36
C GLU A 191 8.41 -11.34 -23.63
N ALA A 192 9.26 -12.34 -23.87
CA ALA A 192 10.69 -12.17 -24.15
C ALA A 192 10.95 -11.91 -25.65
N GLY A 193 10.23 -10.97 -26.25
CA GLY A 193 10.50 -10.48 -27.61
C GLY A 193 11.05 -9.06 -27.54
N GLU A 194 12.07 -8.74 -28.36
CA GLU A 194 12.53 -7.36 -28.55
C GLU A 194 11.35 -6.47 -28.94
N SER A 195 10.80 -5.76 -27.97
CA SER A 195 9.67 -4.87 -28.17
C SER A 195 10.21 -3.44 -28.28
N SER A 196 9.67 -2.66 -29.21
CA SER A 196 10.04 -1.26 -29.36
C SER A 196 9.85 -0.51 -28.05
N LEU A 197 10.74 0.43 -27.70
CA LEU A 197 10.58 1.32 -26.53
C LEU A 197 9.18 1.98 -26.48
N VAL A 198 8.59 2.23 -27.65
CA VAL A 198 7.21 2.74 -27.78
C VAL A 198 6.18 1.68 -27.43
N ALA A 199 6.40 0.42 -27.82
CA ALA A 199 5.54 -0.69 -27.46
C ALA A 199 5.55 -0.93 -25.95
N GLU A 200 6.71 -0.92 -25.29
CA GLU A 200 6.82 -1.07 -23.82
C GLU A 200 6.04 0.02 -23.09
N HIS A 201 6.24 1.29 -23.48
CA HIS A 201 5.56 2.41 -22.85
C HIS A 201 4.03 2.37 -23.07
N LEU A 202 3.59 2.04 -24.30
CA LEU A 202 2.17 1.91 -24.61
C LEU A 202 1.54 0.70 -23.91
N GLN A 203 2.29 -0.36 -23.64
CA GLN A 203 1.77 -1.56 -22.99
C GLN A 203 1.49 -1.34 -21.50
N ALA A 204 2.27 -0.50 -20.81
CA ALA A 204 1.97 -0.08 -19.44
C ALA A 204 0.67 0.72 -19.39
N GLN A 205 0.53 1.69 -20.30
CA GLN A 205 -0.69 2.48 -20.43
C GLN A 205 -1.91 1.61 -20.81
N HIS A 206 -1.73 0.67 -21.74
CA HIS A 206 -2.77 -0.27 -22.14
C HIS A 206 -3.24 -1.14 -20.98
N SER A 207 -2.30 -1.64 -20.16
CA SER A 207 -2.60 -2.45 -18.98
C SER A 207 -3.36 -1.64 -17.92
N ALA A 208 -2.96 -0.37 -17.70
CA ALA A 208 -3.68 0.55 -16.81
C ALA A 208 -5.11 0.83 -17.31
N ILE A 209 -5.29 1.08 -18.61
CA ILE A 209 -6.62 1.26 -19.23
C ILE A 209 -7.47 -0.01 -19.09
N LYS A 210 -6.88 -1.19 -19.31
CA LYS A 210 -7.56 -2.48 -19.14
C LYS A 210 -8.02 -2.68 -17.70
N MET A 211 -7.18 -2.32 -16.72
CA MET A 211 -7.52 -2.39 -15.29
C MET A 211 -8.66 -1.42 -14.94
N LEU A 212 -8.59 -0.18 -15.44
CA LEU A 212 -9.67 0.80 -15.29
C LEU A 212 -10.98 0.30 -15.92
N HIS A 213 -10.94 -0.23 -17.14
CA HIS A 213 -12.10 -0.78 -17.82
C HIS A 213 -12.75 -1.92 -17.01
N SER A 214 -11.95 -2.80 -16.40
CA SER A 214 -12.44 -3.85 -15.50
C SER A 214 -13.19 -3.27 -14.30
N ARG A 215 -12.63 -2.22 -13.65
CA ARG A 215 -13.27 -1.54 -12.52
C ARG A 215 -14.57 -0.82 -12.93
N VAL A 216 -14.57 -0.10 -14.06
CA VAL A 216 -15.77 0.56 -14.59
C VAL A 216 -16.87 -0.46 -14.91
N ARG A 217 -16.52 -1.62 -15.45
CA ARG A 217 -17.47 -2.71 -15.71
C ARG A 217 -18.11 -3.23 -14.42
N LEU A 218 -17.34 -3.40 -13.35
CA LEU A 218 -17.87 -3.81 -12.04
C LEU A 218 -18.86 -2.78 -11.48
N VAL A 219 -18.54 -1.49 -11.57
CA VAL A 219 -19.45 -0.42 -11.14
C VAL A 219 -20.74 -0.43 -11.97
N LEU A 220 -20.64 -0.60 -13.29
CA LEU A 220 -21.80 -0.71 -14.17
C LEU A 220 -22.71 -1.88 -13.78
N GLN A 221 -22.12 -3.05 -13.53
CA GLN A 221 -22.86 -4.24 -13.09
C GLN A 221 -23.56 -4.01 -11.75
N TYR A 222 -22.88 -3.37 -10.79
CA TYR A 222 -23.48 -3.01 -9.50
C TYR A 222 -24.69 -2.09 -9.68
N VAL A 223 -24.56 -1.01 -10.47
CA VAL A 223 -25.67 -0.08 -10.73
C VAL A 223 -26.85 -0.77 -11.42
N GLN A 224 -26.57 -1.66 -12.38
CA GLN A 224 -27.60 -2.46 -13.04
C GLN A 224 -28.31 -3.42 -12.08
N ALA A 225 -27.58 -4.07 -11.18
CA ALA A 225 -28.13 -4.99 -10.17
C ALA A 225 -28.97 -4.25 -9.11
N VAL A 226 -28.59 -3.01 -8.75
CA VAL A 226 -29.42 -2.16 -7.88
C VAL A 226 -30.68 -1.70 -8.62
N GLN A 227 -30.57 -1.33 -9.90
CA GLN A 227 -31.72 -0.91 -10.72
C GLN A 227 -32.72 -2.05 -10.98
N SER A 228 -32.24 -3.29 -11.16
CA SER A 228 -33.09 -4.48 -11.33
C SER A 228 -33.73 -4.96 -10.03
N GLY A 229 -33.33 -4.40 -8.88
CA GLY A 229 -33.80 -4.80 -7.55
C GLY A 229 -33.14 -6.08 -7.01
N GLU A 230 -32.09 -6.57 -7.65
CA GLU A 230 -31.32 -7.74 -7.21
C GLU A 230 -30.45 -7.42 -5.98
N LEU A 231 -30.02 -6.16 -5.84
CA LEU A 231 -29.30 -5.65 -4.67
C LEU A 231 -30.06 -4.50 -3.99
N PRO A 232 -30.02 -4.39 -2.66
CA PRO A 232 -30.63 -3.29 -1.93
C PRO A 232 -29.95 -1.95 -2.25
N THR A 233 -30.73 -0.89 -2.37
CA THR A 233 -30.21 0.45 -2.67
C THR A 233 -29.41 0.99 -1.48
N ASN A 234 -28.09 1.05 -1.63
CA ASN A 234 -27.23 1.79 -0.70
C ASN A 234 -27.01 3.22 -1.22
N HIS A 235 -27.73 4.19 -0.64
CA HIS A 235 -27.70 5.58 -1.07
C HIS A 235 -26.30 6.22 -0.97
N GLU A 236 -25.47 5.79 -0.02
CA GLU A 236 -24.12 6.34 0.17
C GLU A 236 -23.19 5.93 -0.99
N GLN A 237 -23.20 4.65 -1.36
CA GLN A 237 -22.42 4.14 -2.50
C GLN A 237 -22.93 4.69 -3.85
N CYS A 238 -24.24 4.87 -4.01
CA CYS A 238 -24.80 5.52 -5.21
C CYS A 238 -24.36 6.98 -5.32
N ASN A 239 -24.26 7.69 -4.19
CA ASN A 239 -23.83 9.07 -4.16
C ASN A 239 -22.34 9.20 -4.51
N ASP A 240 -21.48 8.30 -4.00
CA ASP A 240 -20.06 8.23 -4.36
C ASP A 240 -19.85 7.94 -5.85
N VAL A 241 -20.60 6.98 -6.40
CA VAL A 241 -20.57 6.70 -7.85
C VAL A 241 -21.05 7.91 -8.66
N GLY A 242 -22.08 8.61 -8.20
CA GLY A 242 -22.56 9.84 -8.81
C GLY A 242 -21.52 10.95 -8.79
N LEU A 243 -20.87 11.17 -7.64
CA LEU A 243 -19.80 12.15 -7.46
C LEU A 243 -18.59 11.84 -8.36
N MET A 244 -18.14 10.59 -8.40
CA MET A 244 -17.04 10.14 -9.26
C MET A 244 -17.36 10.31 -10.73
N THR A 245 -18.58 9.97 -11.15
CA THR A 245 -19.03 10.17 -12.54
C THR A 245 -19.09 11.64 -12.90
N TYR A 246 -19.59 12.48 -11.98
CA TYR A 246 -19.67 13.93 -12.15
C TYR A 246 -18.28 14.57 -12.24
N LEU A 247 -17.36 14.22 -11.36
CA LEU A 247 -15.96 14.64 -11.41
C LEU A 247 -15.30 14.21 -12.72
N GLY A 248 -15.50 12.96 -13.15
CA GLY A 248 -15.00 12.47 -14.43
C GLY A 248 -15.53 13.26 -15.64
N MET A 249 -16.82 13.62 -15.64
CA MET A 249 -17.41 14.48 -16.67
C MET A 249 -16.79 15.89 -16.67
N ILE A 250 -16.56 16.48 -15.50
CA ILE A 250 -15.91 17.80 -15.37
C ILE A 250 -14.47 17.73 -15.90
N THR A 251 -13.68 16.73 -15.48
CA THR A 251 -12.28 16.58 -15.94
C THR A 251 -12.21 16.44 -17.46
N LYS A 252 -13.09 15.64 -18.06
CA LYS A 252 -13.19 15.52 -19.53
C LYS A 252 -13.56 16.84 -20.19
N GLY A 253 -14.59 17.53 -19.67
CA GLY A 253 -15.01 18.84 -20.16
C GLY A 253 -13.89 19.89 -20.10
N CYS A 254 -13.14 19.94 -19.00
CA CYS A 254 -11.98 20.81 -18.86
C CYS A 254 -10.88 20.48 -19.88
N ASN A 255 -10.62 19.20 -20.16
CA ASN A 255 -9.65 18.79 -21.16
C ASN A 255 -10.08 19.20 -22.58
N ASP A 256 -11.35 19.02 -22.92
CA ASP A 256 -11.90 19.42 -24.23
C ASP A 256 -11.83 20.94 -24.42
N ILE A 257 -12.15 21.72 -23.37
CA ILE A 257 -11.99 23.18 -23.35
C ILE A 257 -10.52 23.56 -23.54
N ASN A 258 -9.60 22.89 -22.84
CA ASN A 258 -8.17 23.18 -22.94
C ASN A 258 -7.65 22.90 -24.37
N GLN A 259 -8.07 21.79 -24.99
CA GLN A 259 -7.75 21.52 -26.41
C GLN A 259 -8.33 22.57 -27.36
N PHE A 260 -9.57 23.03 -27.12
CA PHE A 260 -10.18 24.09 -27.90
C PHE A 260 -9.40 25.41 -27.78
N VAL A 261 -9.06 25.82 -26.56
CA VAL A 261 -8.28 27.04 -26.30
C VAL A 261 -6.91 26.96 -26.97
N ASN A 262 -6.23 25.82 -26.89
CA ASN A 262 -4.94 25.63 -27.56
C ASN A 262 -5.06 25.76 -29.09
N LYS A 263 -6.08 25.14 -29.71
CA LYS A 263 -6.33 25.31 -31.16
C LYS A 263 -6.72 26.74 -31.52
N PHE A 264 -7.52 27.39 -30.68
CA PHE A 264 -7.94 28.77 -30.87
C PHE A 264 -6.74 29.73 -30.80
N ASN A 265 -5.88 29.58 -29.80
CA ASN A 265 -4.66 30.38 -29.67
C ASN A 265 -3.72 30.17 -30.86
N ILE A 266 -3.51 28.92 -31.32
CA ILE A 266 -2.67 28.68 -32.51
C ILE A 266 -3.23 29.39 -33.76
N LEU A 267 -4.56 29.44 -33.93
CA LEU A 267 -5.20 30.05 -35.09
C LEU A 267 -5.25 31.58 -35.00
N TYR A 268 -5.48 32.14 -33.81
CA TYR A 268 -5.77 33.57 -33.64
C TYR A 268 -4.62 34.39 -33.05
N ASP A 269 -3.68 33.76 -32.32
CA ASP A 269 -2.55 34.47 -31.68
C ASP A 269 -1.47 34.89 -32.71
N ARG A 270 -1.53 34.38 -33.94
CA ARG A 270 -0.71 34.86 -35.06
C ARG A 270 -1.05 36.28 -35.55
N GLN A 271 -2.14 36.90 -35.10
CA GLN A 271 -2.50 38.27 -35.51
C GLN A 271 -1.83 39.39 -34.69
N GLY A 272 -1.15 39.07 -33.57
CA GLY A 272 -0.54 40.07 -32.69
C GLY A 272 0.86 40.58 -33.10
N MET A 273 1.64 39.82 -33.86
CA MET A 273 3.05 40.17 -34.17
C MET A 273 3.30 40.72 -35.59
N GLY A 274 2.28 40.91 -36.42
CA GLY A 274 2.43 41.26 -37.84
C GLY A 274 2.27 42.73 -38.23
N ARG A 275 1.96 43.64 -37.29
CA ARG A 275 1.65 45.06 -37.60
C ARG A 275 2.55 46.05 -36.86
N ARG A 276 3.87 45.93 -37.00
CA ARG A 276 4.81 47.02 -36.68
C ARG A 276 6.08 46.89 -37.51
N MET A 277 6.00 47.23 -38.80
CA MET A 277 7.08 47.82 -39.63
C MET A 277 6.67 47.79 -41.10
N ARG A 278 6.09 48.87 -41.59
CA ARG A 278 6.28 49.30 -42.99
C ARG A 278 5.82 50.76 -43.16
N GLY A 279 6.79 51.62 -43.41
CA GLY A 279 6.65 53.05 -43.71
C GLY A 279 7.77 53.82 -43.00
N LEU A 280 8.67 54.56 -43.66
CA LEU A 280 8.90 54.87 -45.07
C LEU A 280 10.42 55.09 -45.23
N PHE A 281 11.01 54.60 -46.33
CA PHE A 281 12.15 55.27 -46.95
C PHE A 281 11.55 56.23 -47.98
N PHE A 282 11.74 57.53 -47.78
CA PHE A 282 12.14 58.56 -48.75
C PHE A 282 12.34 59.87 -47.99
#